data_AF-A0A920VEU9-F1
#
_entry.id   AF-A0A920VEU9-F1
#
_cell.length_a   1.000
_cell.length_b   1.000
_cell.length_c   1.000
_cell.angle_alpha   90.00
_cell.angle_beta   90.00
_cell.angle_gamma   90.00
#
_symmetry.space_group_name_H-M   'P 1'
#
loop_
_entity.id
_entity.type
_entity.pdbx_description
1 polymer ?
#
loop_
_entity_poly.entity_id
_entity_poly.type
_entity_poly.pdbx_seq_one_letter_code
_entity_poly.pdbx_strand_id
1 'polypeptide(L)'
;MIISVIGNSNPATQEHVDMAEEGGRELARRDVMVVCGGLSGIMEAVCRGAKSEGGTTIGILPGQASAEANSYVDIPIVPVWVIPGM
;
A
#
# COMPACT_ATOMS: atom_id res chain seq x y z
N MET A 1 1.66 -0.81 -15.75
CA MET A 1 0.94 0.40 -15.28
C MET A 1 0.95 0.41 -13.76
N ILE A 2 0.99 1.59 -13.11
CA ILE A 2 0.99 1.71 -11.65
C ILE A 2 -0.15 2.66 -11.25
N ILE A 3 -0.99 2.25 -10.30
CA ILE A 3 -2.09 3.08 -9.78
C ILE A 3 -1.87 3.33 -8.29
N SER A 4 -1.92 4.61 -7.92
CA SER A 4 -1.82 5.04 -6.52
C SER A 4 -3.18 5.00 -5.84
N VAL A 5 -3.25 4.36 -4.67
CA VAL A 5 -4.44 4.29 -3.84
C VAL A 5 -4.18 5.00 -2.52
N ILE A 6 -5.02 5.99 -2.23
CA ILE A 6 -4.93 6.85 -1.06
C ILE A 6 -6.21 6.66 -0.22
N GLY A 7 -6.04 6.51 1.09
CA GLY A 7 -7.14 6.43 2.03
C GLY A 7 -6.65 6.45 3.47
N ASN A 8 -7.59 6.58 4.41
CA ASN A 8 -7.28 6.74 5.83
C ASN A 8 -6.66 5.48 6.44
N SER A 9 -5.71 5.67 7.36
CA SER A 9 -5.28 4.62 8.28
C SER A 9 -6.26 4.45 9.44
N ASN A 10 -6.79 5.56 9.97
CA ASN A 10 -7.79 5.60 11.03
C ASN A 10 -8.59 6.94 10.96
N PRO A 11 -9.94 6.92 11.02
CA PRO A 11 -10.79 5.74 10.95
C PRO A 11 -10.80 5.14 9.54
N ALA A 12 -10.84 3.81 9.47
CA ALA A 12 -11.16 3.05 8.26
C ALA A 12 -12.42 2.23 8.57
N THR A 13 -13.56 2.66 8.01
CA THR A 13 -14.82 1.92 8.19
C THR A 13 -14.74 0.57 7.50
N GLN A 14 -15.50 -0.41 7.98
CA GLN A 14 -15.52 -1.74 7.37
C GLN A 14 -15.88 -1.68 5.88
N GLU A 15 -16.87 -0.86 5.53
CA GLU A 15 -17.26 -0.61 4.14
C GLU A 15 -16.08 -0.14 3.26
N HIS A 16 -15.32 0.86 3.72
CA HIS A 16 -14.18 1.34 2.95
C HIS A 16 -13.04 0.31 2.87
N VAL A 17 -12.83 -0.47 3.93
CA VAL A 17 -11.85 -1.57 3.95
C VAL A 17 -12.23 -2.64 2.92
N ASP A 18 -13.49 -3.05 2.88
CA ASP A 18 -13.99 -4.05 1.94
C ASP A 18 -13.89 -3.56 0.50
N MET A 19 -14.26 -2.30 0.25
CA MET A 19 -14.10 -1.65 -1.06
C MET A 19 -12.63 -1.56 -1.50
N ALA A 20 -11.72 -1.23 -0.57
CA ALA A 20 -10.29 -1.13 -0.87
C ALA A 20 -9.69 -2.50 -1.22
N GLU A 21 -10.09 -3.55 -0.50
CA GLU A 21 -9.66 -4.91 -0.78
C GLU A 21 -10.18 -5.41 -2.14
N GLU A 22 -11.45 -5.19 -2.46
CA GLU A 22 -11.99 -5.50 -3.79
C GLU A 22 -11.29 -4.71 -4.90
N GLY A 23 -11.04 -3.42 -4.67
CA GLY A 23 -10.26 -2.59 -5.59
C GLY A 23 -8.86 -3.15 -5.84
N GLY A 24 -8.19 -3.63 -4.79
CA GLY A 24 -6.89 -4.31 -4.91
C GLY A 24 -6.95 -5.55 -5.79
N ARG A 25 -7.97 -6.41 -5.60
CA ARG A 25 -8.20 -7.60 -6.44
C ARG A 25 -8.37 -7.24 -7.90
N GLU A 26 -9.25 -6.28 -8.18
CA GLU A 26 -9.56 -5.87 -9.55
C GLU A 26 -8.37 -5.23 -10.28
N LEU A 27 -7.53 -4.48 -9.56
CA LEU A 27 -6.29 -3.94 -10.11
C LEU A 27 -5.31 -5.08 -10.46
N ALA A 28 -5.09 -6.02 -9.55
CA ALA A 28 -4.19 -7.14 -9.78
C ALA A 28 -4.63 -8.04 -10.95
N ARG A 29 -5.94 -8.35 -11.07
CA ARG A 29 -6.51 -9.12 -12.20
C ARG A 29 -6.29 -8.48 -13.57
N ARG A 30 -5.90 -7.20 -13.63
CA ARG A 30 -5.64 -6.44 -14.85
C ARG A 30 -4.16 -6.13 -15.05
N ASP A 31 -3.28 -6.87 -14.38
CA ASP A 31 -1.83 -6.68 -14.41
C ASP A 31 -1.39 -5.25 -14.01
N VAL A 32 -2.13 -4.64 -13.07
CA VAL A 32 -1.82 -3.32 -12.52
C VAL A 32 -1.13 -3.45 -11.18
N MET A 33 0.00 -2.77 -11.02
CA MET A 33 0.68 -2.67 -9.72
C MET A 33 0.02 -1.61 -8.84
N VAL A 34 -0.17 -1.93 -7.56
CA VAL A 34 -0.71 -1.00 -6.56
C VAL A 34 0.44 -0.26 -5.88
N VAL A 35 0.37 1.07 -5.83
CA VAL A 35 1.23 1.89 -4.95
C VAL A 35 0.40 2.59 -3.87
N CYS A 36 0.87 2.60 -2.63
CA CYS A 36 0.19 3.27 -1.51
C CYS A 36 1.19 3.71 -0.44
N GLY A 37 0.72 4.27 0.68
CA GLY A 37 1.56 4.67 1.81
C GLY A 37 2.09 3.50 2.66
N GLY A 38 1.66 2.26 2.39
CA GLY A 38 2.26 1.03 2.92
C GLY A 38 2.05 0.74 4.41
N LEU A 39 1.31 1.56 5.15
CA LEU A 39 0.98 1.32 6.56
C LEU A 39 -0.37 0.58 6.70
N SER A 40 -1.24 1.00 7.62
CA SER A 40 -2.48 0.32 7.99
C SER A 40 -3.75 0.88 7.30
N GLY A 41 -4.91 0.30 7.63
CA GLY A 41 -6.22 0.79 7.18
C GLY A 41 -6.46 0.52 5.70
N ILE A 42 -6.88 1.54 4.95
CA ILE A 42 -7.20 1.40 3.52
C ILE A 42 -6.00 0.89 2.70
N MET A 43 -4.79 1.35 3.05
CA MET A 43 -3.56 0.99 2.35
C MET A 43 -3.20 -0.49 2.55
N GLU A 44 -3.43 -1.03 3.75
CA GLU A 44 -3.25 -2.45 4.02
C GLU A 44 -4.30 -3.30 3.30
N ALA A 45 -5.56 -2.85 3.31
CA ALA A 45 -6.66 -3.56 2.66
C ALA A 45 -6.46 -3.69 1.14
N VAL A 46 -6.08 -2.60 0.46
CA VAL A 46 -5.83 -2.66 -0.99
C VAL A 46 -4.61 -3.53 -1.31
N CYS A 47 -3.55 -3.50 -0.50
CA CYS A 47 -2.42 -4.40 -0.69
C CYS A 47 -2.82 -5.86 -0.47
N ARG A 48 -3.61 -6.16 0.56
CA ARG A 48 -4.13 -7.51 0.81
C ARG A 48 -4.93 -8.05 -0.37
N GLY A 49 -5.83 -7.25 -0.92
CA GLY A 49 -6.62 -7.62 -2.09
C GLY A 49 -5.77 -7.83 -3.35
N ALA A 50 -4.78 -6.97 -3.59
CA ALA A 50 -3.87 -7.15 -4.71
C ALA A 50 -3.05 -8.44 -4.57
N LYS A 51 -2.51 -8.70 -3.36
CA LYS A 51 -1.74 -9.91 -3.07
C LYS A 51 -2.55 -11.19 -3.22
N SER A 52 -3.85 -11.20 -2.88
CA SER A 52 -4.68 -12.41 -3.01
C SER A 52 -4.86 -12.87 -4.46
N GLU A 53 -4.66 -11.98 -5.42
CA GLU A 53 -4.72 -12.27 -6.87
C GLU A 53 -3.31 -12.34 -7.50
N GLY A 54 -2.24 -12.38 -6.68
CA GLY A 54 -0.86 -12.46 -7.17
C GLY A 54 -0.29 -11.13 -7.70
N GLY A 55 -0.96 -10.00 -7.45
CA GLY A 55 -0.48 -8.67 -7.83
C GLY A 55 0.77 -8.22 -7.07
N THR A 56 1.47 -7.23 -7.63
CA THR A 56 2.64 -6.58 -7.00
C THR A 56 2.24 -5.29 -6.30
N THR A 57 2.73 -5.10 -5.08
CA THR A 57 2.42 -3.94 -4.22
C THR A 57 3.67 -3.14 -3.87
N ILE A 58 3.55 -1.81 -3.91
CA ILE A 58 4.61 -0.86 -3.59
C ILE A 58 4.14 0.03 -2.42
N GLY A 59 4.93 0.11 -1.36
CA GLY A 59 4.65 0.96 -0.21
C GLY A 59 5.64 2.11 -0.11
N ILE A 60 5.20 3.34 -0.32
CA ILE A 60 6.01 4.55 -0.07
C ILE A 60 5.80 4.97 1.38
N LEU A 61 6.71 4.57 2.24
CA LEU A 61 6.55 4.71 3.68
C LEU A 61 6.92 6.13 4.13
N PRO A 62 6.20 6.70 5.12
CA PRO A 62 6.61 7.95 5.75
C PRO A 62 7.77 7.78 6.74
N GLY A 63 8.06 6.54 7.15
CA GLY A 63 9.08 6.17 8.14
C GLY A 63 10.50 6.08 7.58
N GLN A 64 11.39 5.45 8.34
CA GLN A 64 12.81 5.27 7.96
C GLN A 64 13.20 3.80 7.84
N ALA A 65 12.35 2.87 8.26
CA ALA A 65 12.61 1.45 8.18
C ALA A 65 11.61 0.74 7.26
N SER A 66 12.12 -0.11 6.37
CA SER A 66 11.29 -0.93 5.47
C SER A 66 10.39 -1.89 6.25
N ALA A 67 10.79 -2.27 7.47
CA ALA A 67 10.03 -3.12 8.38
C ALA A 67 8.72 -2.47 8.91
N GLU A 68 8.53 -1.17 8.69
CA GLU A 68 7.28 -0.48 9.03
C GLU A 68 6.15 -0.76 8.02
N ALA A 69 6.48 -1.32 6.85
CA ALA A 69 5.48 -1.71 5.87
C ALA A 69 4.55 -2.81 6.41
N ASN A 70 3.29 -2.77 6.00
CA ASN A 70 2.38 -3.89 6.23
C ASN A 70 2.86 -5.15 5.51
N SER A 71 2.43 -6.31 6.00
CA SER A 71 2.87 -7.63 5.51
C SER A 71 2.51 -7.93 4.06
N TYR A 72 1.69 -7.09 3.41
CA TYR A 72 1.25 -7.26 2.04
C TYR A 72 2.02 -6.38 1.05
N VAL A 73 3.01 -5.59 1.50
CA VAL A 73 3.90 -4.80 0.63
C VAL A 73 5.06 -5.66 0.14
N ASP A 74 5.23 -5.75 -1.18
CA ASP A 74 6.38 -6.43 -1.80
C ASP A 74 7.62 -5.51 -1.87
N ILE A 75 7.39 -4.25 -2.23
CA ILE A 75 8.45 -3.28 -2.50
C ILE A 75 8.29 -2.08 -1.55
N PRO A 76 8.92 -2.11 -0.36
CA PRO A 76 8.96 -0.97 0.53
C PRO A 76 9.97 0.07 0.03
N ILE A 77 9.52 1.31 -0.12
CA ILE A 77 10.34 2.48 -0.45
C ILE A 77 10.37 3.37 0.79
N VAL A 78 11.55 3.55 1.37
CA VAL A 78 11.78 4.46 2.50
C VAL A 78 12.56 5.70 2.03
N PRO A 79 12.21 6.90 2.51
CA PRO A 79 13.03 8.07 2.30
C PRO A 79 14.34 7.92 3.07
N VAL A 80 15.47 7.96 2.35
CA VAL A 80 16.79 8.17 2.95
C VAL A 80 16.95 9.67 3.17
N TRP A 81 16.86 10.15 4.41
CA TRP A 81 17.25 11.52 4.73
C TRP A 81 18.77 11.66 4.58
N VAL A 82 19.23 11.99 3.37
CA VAL A 82 20.59 12.51 3.14
C VAL A 82 20.50 14.02 2.98
N ILE A 83 20.27 14.73 4.08
CA ILE A 83 20.81 16.09 4.24
C ILE A 83 21.42 16.19 5.64
N PRO A 84 22.68 15.78 5.83
CA PRO A 84 23.45 16.18 7.00
C PRO A 84 23.75 17.68 6.87
N GLY A 85 23.14 18.52 7.72
CA GLY A 85 23.54 19.92 7.88
C GLY A 85 22.64 21.00 7.26
N MET A 86 21.34 20.77 7.11
CA MET A 86 20.33 21.85 7.10
C MET A 86 19.52 21.83 8.39
#